data_AF-A0A7S2IGY9-F1
#
_entry.id   AF-A0A7S2IGY9-F1
#
_cell.length_a   1.000
_cell.length_b   1.000
_cell.length_c   1.000
_cell.angle_alpha   90.00
_cell.angle_beta   90.00
_cell.angle_gamma   90.00
#
_symmetry.space_group_name_H-M   'P 1'
#
loop_
_entity.id
_entity.type
_entity.pdbx_description
1 polymer ?
#
loop_
_entity_poly.entity_id
_entity_poly.type
_entity_poly.pdbx_seq_one_letter_code
_entity_poly.pdbx_strand_id
1 'polypeptide(L)'
;WTAGRIVRLGVLVALAAAAALTFGQGAIARALSIDATVAVAFAELVPPAAVMLVIYGVLWTLDGVVYGLGQYVWAAQCNVIASLASLVAILFFASSATGVWWSLNVLTACRTLASVHHVFIDPKSPLAVPPSAGAV
;
A
#
# COMPACT_ATOMS: atom_id res chain seq x y z
N TRP A 1 0.29 10.22 19.01
CA TRP A 1 1.14 11.24 18.37
C TRP A 1 2.30 10.66 17.56
N THR A 2 3.11 9.75 18.13
CA THR A 2 4.25 9.11 17.42
C THR A 2 3.82 8.34 16.17
N ALA A 3 2.78 7.50 16.25
CA ALA A 3 2.30 6.72 15.10
C ALA A 3 1.92 7.58 13.89
N GLY A 4 1.20 8.69 14.10
CA GLY A 4 0.84 9.62 13.03
C GLY A 4 2.05 10.29 12.35
N ARG A 5 3.13 10.56 13.09
CA ARG A 5 4.38 11.08 12.52
C ARG A 5 5.09 10.05 11.66
N ILE A 6 5.13 8.80 12.10
CA ILE A 6 5.73 7.71 11.33
C ILE A 6 4.92 7.47 10.06
N VAL A 7 3.59 7.51 10.11
CA VAL A 7 2.75 7.41 8.90
C VAL A 7 3.05 8.54 7.91
N ARG A 8 3.17 9.79 8.38
CA ARG A 8 3.56 10.91 7.52
C ARG A 8 4.93 10.69 6.86
N LEU A 9 5.91 10.21 7.62
CA LEU A 9 7.23 9.89 7.08
C LEU A 9 7.15 8.77 6.04
N GLY A 10 6.38 7.70 6.31
CA GLY A 10 6.13 6.60 5.38
C GLY A 10 5.52 7.07 4.06
N VAL A 11 4.53 7.98 4.13
CA VAL A 11 3.94 8.61 2.93
C VAL A 11 4.97 9.43 2.16
N LEU A 12 5.78 10.26 2.83
CA LEU A 12 6.79 11.07 2.15
C LEU A 12 7.84 10.23 1.44
N VAL A 13 8.34 9.17 2.09
CA VAL A 13 9.31 8.23 1.50
C VAL A 13 8.68 7.48 0.33
N ALA A 14 7.43 7.04 0.46
CA ALA A 14 6.72 6.34 -0.60
C ALA A 14 6.42 7.24 -1.81
N LEU A 15 6.06 8.51 -1.60
CA LEU A 15 5.90 9.49 -2.67
C LEU A 15 7.21 9.76 -3.39
N ALA A 16 8.31 9.89 -2.65
CA ALA A 16 9.65 10.04 -3.24
C ALA A 16 10.05 8.81 -4.07
N ALA A 17 9.78 7.60 -3.56
CA ALA A 17 10.03 6.35 -4.27
C ALA A 17 9.15 6.21 -5.52
N ALA A 18 7.87 6.55 -5.43
CA ALA A 18 6.94 6.54 -6.56
C ALA A 18 7.39 7.54 -7.64
N ALA A 19 7.76 8.76 -7.26
CA ALA A 19 8.31 9.74 -8.19
C ALA A 19 9.61 9.25 -8.84
N ALA A 20 10.53 8.68 -8.07
CA ALA A 20 11.76 8.11 -8.59
C ALA A 20 11.50 6.98 -9.60
N LEU A 21 10.52 6.10 -9.33
CA LEU A 21 10.11 5.06 -10.27
C LEU A 21 9.50 5.66 -11.54
N THR A 22 8.59 6.62 -11.43
CA THR A 22 7.89 7.22 -12.58
C THR A 22 8.85 7.99 -13.50
N PHE A 23 9.73 8.83 -12.94
CA PHE A 23 10.66 9.63 -13.75
C PHE A 23 11.93 8.85 -14.12
N GLY A 24 12.32 7.86 -13.31
CA GLY A 24 13.51 7.03 -13.52
C GLY A 24 13.28 5.77 -14.33
N GLN A 25 12.04 5.46 -14.73
CA GLN A 25 11.67 4.18 -15.35
C GLN A 25 12.55 3.76 -16.53
N GLY A 26 12.96 4.70 -17.39
CA GLY A 26 13.82 4.40 -18.54
C GLY A 26 15.24 4.00 -18.14
N ALA A 27 15.80 4.63 -17.09
CA ALA A 27 17.11 4.26 -16.56
C ALA A 27 17.05 2.91 -15.84
N ILE A 28 15.99 2.66 -15.07
CA ILE A 28 15.74 1.39 -14.38
C ILE A 28 15.60 0.25 -15.40
N ALA A 29 14.75 0.43 -16.42
CA ALA A 29 14.55 -0.57 -17.47
C ALA A 29 15.85 -0.94 -18.18
N ARG A 30 16.67 0.05 -18.56
CA ARG A 30 17.97 -0.19 -19.20
C ARG A 30 18.99 -0.87 -18.29
N ALA A 31 18.91 -0.65 -16.98
CA ALA A 31 19.77 -1.34 -16.02
C ALA A 31 19.37 -2.81 -15.85
N LEU A 32 18.10 -3.15 -16.08
CA LEU A 32 17.57 -4.51 -15.91
C LEU A 32 17.60 -5.35 -17.19
N SER A 33 17.45 -4.72 -18.36
CA SER A 33 17.43 -5.41 -19.64
C SER A 33 17.94 -4.52 -20.77
N ILE A 34 18.61 -5.15 -21.74
CA ILE A 34 18.98 -4.52 -23.02
C ILE A 34 17.87 -4.62 -24.08
N ASP A 35 16.84 -5.44 -23.82
CA ASP A 35 15.73 -5.68 -24.74
C ASP A 35 14.70 -4.54 -24.68
N ALA A 36 14.45 -3.91 -25.84
CA ALA A 36 13.49 -2.81 -25.96
C ALA A 36 12.05 -3.25 -25.65
N THR A 37 11.68 -4.50 -25.91
CA THR A 37 10.33 -5.02 -25.62
C THR A 37 10.08 -5.10 -24.11
N VAL A 38 11.09 -5.50 -23.34
CA VAL A 38 11.04 -5.54 -21.87
C VAL A 38 10.94 -4.12 -21.31
N ALA A 39 11.66 -3.15 -21.90
CA ALA A 39 11.58 -1.76 -21.47
C ALA A 39 10.19 -1.14 -21.69
N VAL A 40 9.52 -1.47 -22.79
CA VAL A 40 8.13 -1.04 -23.05
C VAL A 40 7.18 -1.69 -22.06
N ALA A 41 7.25 -3.01 -21.88
CA ALA A 41 6.41 -3.73 -20.91
C ALA A 41 6.63 -3.22 -19.48
N PHE A 42 7.86 -2.88 -19.10
CA PHE A 42 8.16 -2.28 -17.80
C PHE A 42 7.45 -0.93 -17.62
N ALA A 43 7.47 -0.06 -18.63
CA ALA A 43 6.81 1.24 -18.58
C ALA A 43 5.29 1.12 -18.38
N GLU A 44 4.66 0.06 -18.91
CA GLU A 44 3.24 -0.22 -18.68
C GLU A 44 2.92 -0.61 -17.23
N LEU A 45 3.88 -1.22 -16.53
CA LEU A 45 3.74 -1.63 -15.12
C LEU A 45 4.05 -0.50 -14.13
N VAL A 46 4.75 0.55 -14.56
CA VAL A 46 5.17 1.66 -13.70
C VAL A 46 3.99 2.38 -13.04
N PRO A 47 2.88 2.73 -13.75
CA PRO A 47 1.75 3.40 -13.11
C PRO A 47 1.14 2.63 -11.93
N PRO A 48 0.71 1.35 -12.06
CA PRO A 48 0.16 0.63 -10.91
C PRO A 48 1.21 0.36 -9.83
N ALA A 49 2.49 0.17 -10.19
CA ALA A 49 3.56 0.00 -9.20
C ALA A 49 3.79 1.29 -8.38
N ALA A 50 3.76 2.46 -9.01
CA ALA A 50 3.90 3.75 -8.34
C ALA A 50 2.74 4.01 -7.36
N VAL A 51 1.51 3.68 -7.74
CA VAL A 51 0.34 3.75 -6.85
C VAL A 51 0.51 2.80 -5.66
N MET A 52 0.96 1.57 -5.93
CA MET A 52 1.18 0.57 -4.89
C MET A 52 2.23 1.02 -3.89
N LEU A 53 3.33 1.65 -4.34
CA LEU A 53 4.35 2.21 -3.45
C LEU A 53 3.75 3.22 -2.46
N VAL A 54 2.89 4.13 -2.93
CA VAL A 54 2.22 5.12 -2.08
C VAL A 54 1.34 4.46 -1.02
N ILE A 55 0.54 3.46 -1.42
CA ILE A 55 -0.30 2.70 -0.50
C ILE A 55 0.58 1.93 0.51
N TYR A 56 1.67 1.33 0.03
CA TYR A 56 2.63 0.57 0.85
C TYR A 56 3.30 1.40 1.93
N GLY A 57 3.64 2.67 1.65
CA GLY A 57 4.20 3.57 2.66
C GLY A 57 3.32 3.68 3.90
N VAL A 58 2.00 3.71 3.71
CA VAL A 58 1.02 3.69 4.79
C VAL A 58 0.88 2.29 5.38
N LEU A 59 0.67 1.28 4.54
CA LEU A 59 0.41 -0.09 4.95
C LEU A 59 1.51 -0.65 5.86
N TRP A 60 2.77 -0.59 5.42
CA TRP A 60 3.90 -1.17 6.15
C TRP A 60 4.10 -0.50 7.51
N THR A 61 3.88 0.81 7.56
CA THR A 61 3.92 1.57 8.81
C THR A 61 2.84 1.09 9.77
N LEU A 62 1.61 0.92 9.29
CA LEU A 62 0.48 0.50 10.12
C LEU A 62 0.58 -0.96 10.52
N ASP A 63 1.01 -1.85 9.64
CA ASP A 63 1.31 -3.25 9.97
C ASP A 63 2.34 -3.31 11.10
N GLY A 64 3.41 -2.52 11.03
CA GLY A 64 4.40 -2.40 12.11
C GLY A 64 3.79 -1.97 13.45
N VAL A 65 2.84 -1.02 13.43
CA VAL A 65 2.10 -0.59 14.63
C VAL A 65 1.21 -1.72 15.15
N VAL A 66 0.42 -2.35 14.29
CA VAL A 66 -0.50 -3.45 14.63
C VAL A 66 0.26 -4.63 15.24
N TYR A 67 1.40 -5.01 14.65
CA TYR A 67 2.28 -6.04 15.19
C TYR A 67 2.94 -5.61 16.50
N GLY A 68 3.34 -4.35 16.64
CA GLY A 68 3.86 -3.80 17.90
C GLY A 68 2.84 -3.81 19.03
N LEU A 69 1.55 -3.76 18.71
CA LEU A 69 0.43 -3.92 19.66
C LEU A 69 0.06 -5.39 19.94
N GLY A 70 0.78 -6.36 19.35
CA GLY A 70 0.53 -7.79 19.53
C GLY A 70 -0.70 -8.32 18.78
N GLN A 71 -1.25 -7.56 17.83
CA GLN A 71 -2.52 -7.88 17.18
C GLN A 71 -2.36 -8.73 15.91
N TYR A 72 -1.63 -9.84 16.03
CA TYR A 72 -1.29 -10.72 14.90
C TYR A 72 -2.52 -11.38 14.26
N VAL A 73 -3.48 -11.83 15.08
CA VAL A 73 -4.71 -12.49 14.60
C VAL A 73 -5.56 -11.53 13.78
N TRP A 74 -5.70 -10.30 14.24
CA TRP A 74 -6.43 -9.25 13.52
C TRP A 74 -5.75 -8.95 12.18
N ALA A 75 -4.42 -8.79 12.16
CA ALA A 75 -3.68 -8.56 10.92
C ALA A 75 -3.86 -9.70 9.91
N ALA A 76 -3.85 -10.95 10.38
CA ALA A 76 -4.10 -12.12 9.55
C ALA A 76 -5.53 -12.14 8.98
N GLN A 77 -6.54 -11.85 9.80
CA GLN A 77 -7.94 -11.75 9.35
C GLN A 77 -8.12 -10.66 8.30
N CYS A 78 -7.53 -9.48 8.51
CA CYS A 78 -7.56 -8.40 7.54
C CYS A 78 -6.87 -8.78 6.23
N ASN A 79 -5.77 -9.52 6.28
CA ASN A 79 -5.12 -10.03 5.07
C ASN A 79 -6.03 -11.00 4.29
N VAL A 80 -6.75 -11.90 4.98
CA VAL A 80 -7.70 -12.82 4.33
C VAL A 80 -8.82 -12.05 3.66
N ILE A 81 -9.46 -11.11 4.36
CA ILE A 81 -10.56 -10.30 3.81
C ILE A 81 -10.08 -9.47 2.61
N ALA A 82 -8.92 -8.81 2.72
CA ALA A 82 -8.34 -8.03 1.62
C ALA A 82 -7.96 -8.92 0.42
N SER A 83 -7.50 -10.15 0.67
CA SER A 83 -7.21 -11.12 -0.39
C SER A 83 -8.47 -11.57 -1.13
N LEU A 84 -9.62 -11.68 -0.44
CA LEU A 84 -10.90 -11.96 -1.10
C LEU A 84 -11.32 -10.81 -2.03
N ALA A 85 -11.17 -9.55 -1.60
CA ALA A 85 -11.43 -8.39 -2.46
C ALA A 85 -10.49 -8.37 -3.68
N SER A 86 -9.21 -8.66 -3.48
CA SER A 86 -8.23 -8.80 -4.56
C SER A 86 -8.55 -9.95 -5.50
N LEU A 87 -9.08 -11.06 -4.99
CA LEU A 87 -9.49 -12.21 -5.80
C LEU A 87 -10.62 -11.81 -6.73
N VAL A 88 -11.62 -11.08 -6.22
CA VAL A 88 -12.70 -10.54 -7.06
C VAL A 88 -12.11 -9.61 -8.13
N ALA A 89 -11.21 -8.70 -7.78
CA ALA A 89 -10.55 -7.82 -8.75
C ALA A 89 -9.79 -8.59 -9.84
N ILE A 90 -9.10 -9.69 -9.49
CA ILE A 90 -8.35 -10.49 -10.47
C ILE A 90 -9.27 -11.11 -11.54
N LEU A 91 -10.51 -11.47 -11.18
CA LEU A 91 -11.47 -12.05 -12.13
C LEU A 91 -11.85 -11.06 -13.24
N PHE A 92 -11.75 -9.74 -12.97
CA PHE A 92 -12.06 -8.70 -13.95
C PHE A 92 -10.82 -8.16 -14.68
N PHE A 93 -9.66 -8.11 -14.00
CA PHE A 93 -8.47 -7.43 -14.53
C PHE A 93 -7.35 -8.36 -15.03
N ALA A 94 -7.35 -9.66 -14.74
CA ALA A 94 -6.20 -10.55 -15.02
C ALA A 94 -5.92 -10.88 -16.49
N SER A 95 -6.54 -10.19 -17.43
CA SER A 95 -6.24 -10.33 -18.87
C SER A 95 -4.86 -9.78 -19.26
N SER A 96 -4.17 -9.08 -18.35
CA SER A 96 -2.83 -8.52 -18.57
C SER A 96 -2.01 -8.48 -17.28
N ALA A 97 -0.69 -8.39 -17.40
CA ALA A 97 0.21 -8.18 -16.27
C ALA A 97 -0.15 -6.90 -15.49
N THR A 98 -0.43 -5.80 -16.19
CA THR A 98 -0.88 -4.52 -15.61
C THR A 98 -2.15 -4.70 -14.78
N GLY A 99 -3.10 -5.49 -15.27
CA GLY A 99 -4.32 -5.78 -14.53
C GLY A 99 -4.10 -6.63 -13.28
N VAL A 100 -3.16 -7.58 -13.29
CA VAL A 100 -2.75 -8.30 -12.07
C VAL A 100 -2.18 -7.31 -11.03
N TRP A 101 -1.35 -6.36 -11.46
CA TRP A 101 -0.83 -5.30 -10.58
C TRP A 101 -1.92 -4.40 -10.00
N TRP A 102 -2.98 -4.10 -10.76
CA TRP A 102 -4.12 -3.37 -10.24
C TRP A 102 -4.91 -4.17 -9.19
N SER A 103 -5.05 -5.48 -9.38
CA SER A 103 -5.66 -6.34 -8.35
C SER A 103 -4.84 -6.37 -7.06
N LEU A 104 -3.51 -6.37 -7.15
CA LEU A 104 -2.64 -6.20 -5.97
C LEU A 104 -2.84 -4.83 -5.31
N ASN A 105 -3.01 -3.75 -6.08
CA ASN A 105 -3.37 -2.45 -5.50
C ASN A 105 -4.67 -2.53 -4.67
N VAL A 106 -5.69 -3.26 -5.14
CA VAL A 106 -6.93 -3.48 -4.37
C VAL A 106 -6.66 -4.19 -3.04
N LEU A 107 -5.87 -5.28 -3.05
CA LEU A 107 -5.46 -5.99 -1.83
C LEU A 107 -4.88 -5.01 -0.81
N THR A 108 -3.90 -4.25 -1.26
CA THR A 108 -3.09 -3.38 -0.40
C THR A 108 -3.90 -2.19 0.09
N ALA A 109 -4.78 -1.63 -0.73
CA ALA A 109 -5.69 -0.56 -0.36
C ALA A 109 -6.68 -1.03 0.72
N CYS A 110 -7.35 -2.18 0.52
CA CYS A 110 -8.29 -2.73 1.49
C CYS A 110 -7.61 -2.98 2.85
N ARG A 111 -6.41 -3.58 2.85
CA ARG A 111 -5.64 -3.84 4.08
C ARG A 111 -5.20 -2.54 4.76
N THR A 112 -4.81 -1.53 3.99
CA THR A 112 -4.43 -0.20 4.50
C THR A 112 -5.61 0.47 5.17
N LEU A 113 -6.77 0.50 4.51
CA LEU A 113 -7.99 1.11 5.06
C LEU A 113 -8.44 0.42 6.34
N ALA A 114 -8.42 -0.91 6.37
CA ALA A 114 -8.72 -1.68 7.58
C ALA A 114 -7.76 -1.31 8.73
N SER A 115 -6.46 -1.16 8.42
CA SER A 115 -5.44 -0.80 9.42
C SER A 115 -5.58 0.64 9.91
N VAL A 116 -5.93 1.58 9.03
CA VAL A 116 -6.23 2.97 9.43
C VAL A 116 -7.41 3.01 10.37
N HIS A 117 -8.50 2.33 10.01
CA HIS A 117 -9.69 2.24 10.84
C HIS A 117 -9.36 1.65 12.21
N HIS A 118 -8.68 0.50 12.22
CA HIS A 118 -8.35 -0.17 13.46
C HIS A 118 -7.41 0.62 14.36
N VAL A 119 -6.36 1.23 13.82
CA VAL A 119 -5.38 1.96 14.63
C VAL A 119 -5.95 3.28 15.16
N PHE A 120 -6.67 4.05 14.33
CA PHE A 120 -7.04 5.44 14.66
C PHE A 120 -8.52 5.67 14.97
N ILE A 121 -9.42 4.78 14.53
CA ILE A 121 -10.88 4.99 14.61
C ILE A 121 -11.53 4.03 15.60
N ASP A 122 -11.12 2.75 15.64
CA ASP A 122 -11.72 1.75 16.53
C ASP A 122 -11.53 2.16 18.01
N PRO A 123 -12.61 2.38 18.79
CA PRO A 123 -12.53 2.73 20.21
C PRO A 123 -11.74 1.72 21.07
N LYS A 124 -11.59 0.48 20.61
CA LYS A 124 -10.80 -0.55 21.29
C LYS A 124 -9.29 -0.39 21.07
N SER A 125 -8.87 0.46 20.13
CA SER A 125 -7.46 0.73 19.89
C SER A 125 -6.91 1.66 20.98
N PRO A 126 -5.75 1.35 21.57
CA PRO A 126 -5.08 2.24 22.51
C PRO A 126 -4.56 3.54 21.85
N LEU A 127 -4.62 3.62 20.51
CA LEU A 127 -4.16 4.75 19.72
C LEU A 127 -5.31 5.55 19.07
N ALA A 128 -6.57 5.18 19.34
CA ALA A 128 -7.72 5.90 18.84
C ALA A 128 -7.75 7.33 19.39
N VAL A 129 -8.11 8.29 18.53
CA VAL A 129 -8.29 9.68 18.97
C VAL A 129 -9.66 9.78 19.66
N PRO A 130 -9.74 10.21 20.94
CA PRO A 130 -11.03 10.37 21.59
C PRO A 130 -11.87 11.43 20.85
N PRO A 131 -13.20 11.26 20.73
CA PRO A 131 -14.08 12.22 20.04
C PRO A 131 -13.98 13.66 20.59
N SER A 132 -13.53 13.82 21.84
CA SER A 132 -13.38 15.11 22.52
C SER A 132 -12.03 15.81 22.28
N ALA A 133 -11.07 15.18 21.62
CA ALA A 133 -9.72 15.73 21.40
C ALA A 133 -9.55 16.46 20.05
N GLY A 134 -10.61 16.59 19.26
CA GLY A 134 -10.61 17.21 17.92
C GLY A 134 -11.06 18.67 17.86
N ALA A 135 -11.25 19.34 19.00
CA ALA A 135 -11.66 20.74 19.08
C ALA A 135 -10.54 21.62 19.69
N VAL A 136 -9.43 21.77 18.98
CA VAL A 136 -8.53 22.94 19.05
C VAL A 136 -7.91 23.17 17.68
#